data_AF-A0A0Q4MW95-F1
#
_entry.id   AF-A0A0Q4MW95-F1
#
_cell.length_a   1.000
_cell.length_b   1.000
_cell.length_c   1.000
_cell.angle_alpha   90.00
_cell.angle_beta   90.00
_cell.angle_gamma   90.00
#
_symmetry.space_group_name_H-M   'P 1'
#
loop_
_entity.id
_entity.type
_entity.pdbx_description
1 polymer ?
#
loop_
_entity_poly.entity_id
_entity_poly.type
_entity_poly.pdbx_seq_one_letter_code
_entity_poly.pdbx_strand_id
1 'polypeptide(L)'
;MEKAMSDINPGPSLATGHPMGADTWQDFVARLRHHCNGQGVKWHHTACALFTVQQNRIDYGYEADYAEGLVVCLEDNRWFSPEEYWTDLDEDEQEELNKVVQARNECDFLELDTDDQWDFLGELDDHTVTGWNKRWEVVNSHFTKEAAEAFIRRKQHDYPELRVYVESQYYAWEFEAIKAAILDGTLVYQPKPAAEDATA
;
A
#
# COMPACT_ATOMS: atom_id res chain seq x y z
N MET A 1 -8.68 -11.78 27.71
CA MET A 1 -9.86 -10.90 27.54
C MET A 1 -9.34 -9.49 27.37
N GLU A 2 -9.01 -9.15 26.13
CA GLU A 2 -8.50 -7.84 25.76
C GLU A 2 -9.70 -6.90 25.65
N LYS A 3 -9.69 -5.85 26.45
CA LYS A 3 -10.79 -4.89 26.52
C LYS A 3 -10.88 -4.20 25.16
N ALA A 4 -12.02 -4.31 24.50
CA ALA A 4 -12.39 -3.48 23.37
C ALA A 4 -12.14 -2.00 23.74
N MET A 5 -11.14 -1.39 23.12
CA MET A 5 -10.96 0.04 23.12
C MET A 5 -12.08 0.62 22.25
N SER A 6 -13.12 1.02 22.96
CA SER A 6 -14.26 1.82 22.55
C SER A 6 -13.98 2.79 21.41
N ASP A 7 -14.95 2.86 20.49
CA ASP A 7 -15.21 3.92 19.51
C ASP A 7 -15.24 5.31 20.18
N ILE A 8 -14.07 5.82 20.57
CA ILE A 8 -13.87 7.24 20.81
C ILE A 8 -13.70 7.82 19.42
N ASN A 9 -14.69 8.55 18.92
CA ASN A 9 -14.49 9.42 17.78
C ASN A 9 -13.25 10.28 18.09
N PRO A 10 -12.13 10.13 17.35
CA PRO A 10 -10.92 10.84 17.68
C PRO A 10 -11.22 12.33 17.62
N GLY A 11 -10.77 13.06 18.64
CA GLY A 11 -10.94 14.51 18.70
C GLY A 11 -10.36 15.21 17.47
N PRO A 12 -10.67 16.50 17.25
CA PRO A 12 -10.12 17.29 16.15
C PRO A 12 -8.59 17.14 16.07
N SER A 13 -8.07 16.82 14.88
CA SER A 13 -6.64 16.56 14.68
C SER A 13 -6.19 16.97 13.28
N LEU A 14 -4.94 17.44 13.16
CA LEU A 14 -4.28 17.65 11.87
C LEU A 14 -4.18 16.35 11.07
N ALA A 15 -4.11 15.18 11.73
CA ALA A 15 -4.07 13.88 11.05
C ALA A 15 -5.32 13.60 10.21
N THR A 16 -6.46 14.17 10.61
CA THR A 16 -7.75 14.00 9.93
C THR A 16 -8.17 15.23 9.13
N GLY A 17 -7.27 16.21 8.95
CA GLY A 17 -7.49 17.39 8.11
C GLY A 17 -8.20 18.57 8.79
N HIS A 18 -8.27 18.60 10.12
CA HIS A 18 -8.81 19.76 10.84
C HIS A 18 -7.88 20.99 10.71
N PRO A 19 -8.41 22.22 10.84
CA PRO A 19 -7.60 23.43 10.83
C PRO A 19 -6.54 23.44 11.93
N MET A 20 -5.42 24.12 11.66
CA MET A 20 -4.35 24.30 12.65
C MET A 20 -4.74 25.35 13.71
N GLY A 21 -5.15 24.84 14.87
CA GLY A 21 -5.33 25.57 16.13
C GLY A 21 -4.40 25.06 17.23
N ALA A 22 -4.41 25.71 18.40
CA ALA A 22 -3.54 25.37 19.54
C ALA A 22 -3.68 23.89 19.95
N ASP A 23 -4.92 23.39 20.07
CA ASP A 23 -5.19 22.01 20.48
C ASP A 23 -4.69 21.00 19.44
N THR A 24 -5.00 21.22 18.16
CA THR A 24 -4.57 20.34 17.07
C THR A 24 -3.06 20.36 16.84
N TRP A 25 -2.40 21.49 17.14
CA TRP A 25 -0.95 21.60 17.14
C TRP A 25 -0.34 20.81 18.29
N GLN A 26 -0.89 20.94 19.50
CA GLN A 26 -0.42 20.19 20.65
C GLN A 26 -0.58 18.67 20.46
N ASP A 27 -1.72 18.22 19.91
CA ASP A 27 -1.94 16.84 19.49
C ASP A 27 -0.86 16.38 18.49
N PHE A 28 -0.61 17.18 17.45
CA PHE A 28 0.41 16.87 16.46
C PHE A 28 1.81 16.74 17.06
N VAL A 29 2.24 17.69 17.89
CA VAL A 29 3.55 17.65 18.57
C VAL A 29 3.65 16.44 19.49
N ALA A 30 2.58 16.06 20.19
CA ALA A 30 2.56 14.87 21.04
C ALA A 30 2.77 13.59 20.23
N ARG A 31 2.08 13.43 19.10
CA ARG A 31 2.25 12.27 18.19
C ARG A 31 3.63 12.26 17.55
N LEU A 32 4.12 13.41 17.10
CA LEU A 32 5.48 13.53 16.55
C LEU A 32 6.53 13.12 17.60
N ARG A 33 6.40 13.60 18.85
CA ARG A 33 7.30 13.23 19.95
C ARG A 33 7.26 11.74 20.26
N HIS A 34 6.08 11.12 20.21
CA HIS A 34 5.94 9.67 20.40
C HIS A 34 6.74 8.88 19.37
N HIS A 35 6.67 9.27 18.09
CA HIS A 35 7.32 8.56 16.98
C HIS A 35 8.81 8.90 16.83
N CYS A 36 9.26 10.12 17.16
CA CYS A 36 10.67 10.51 17.02
C CYS A 36 11.52 10.29 18.29
N ASN A 37 10.94 10.54 19.47
CA ASN A 37 11.68 10.54 20.75
C ASN A 37 11.06 9.59 21.80
N GLY A 38 9.98 8.89 21.44
CA GLY A 38 9.15 8.11 22.37
C GLY A 38 9.15 6.62 22.08
N GLN A 39 8.07 5.95 22.51
CA GLN A 39 7.94 4.49 22.37
C GLN A 39 7.77 4.04 20.91
N GLY A 40 7.28 4.90 20.02
CA GLY A 40 7.10 4.60 18.60
C GLY A 40 8.41 4.20 17.90
N VAL A 41 9.54 4.78 18.33
CA VAL A 41 10.88 4.46 17.84
C VAL A 41 11.20 2.97 17.98
N LYS A 42 10.71 2.30 19.03
CA LYS A 42 10.96 0.87 19.24
C LYS A 42 10.25 -0.01 18.21
N TRP A 43 9.17 0.48 17.62
CA TRP A 43 8.40 -0.26 16.62
C TRP A 43 8.98 -0.12 15.21
N HIS A 44 9.47 1.07 14.83
CA HIS A 44 10.03 1.31 13.50
C HIS A 44 11.56 1.45 13.43
N HIS A 45 12.26 1.33 14.57
CA HIS A 45 13.72 1.29 14.67
C HIS A 45 14.49 2.52 14.13
N THR A 46 13.84 3.68 13.99
CA THR A 46 14.49 4.95 13.57
C THR A 46 13.93 6.13 14.35
N ALA A 47 14.77 7.10 14.77
CA ALA A 47 14.28 8.35 15.37
C ALA A 47 13.87 9.38 14.29
N CYS A 48 14.38 9.22 13.07
CA CYS A 48 14.17 10.10 11.92
C CYS A 48 12.99 9.60 11.06
N ALA A 49 11.88 9.22 11.70
CA ALA A 49 10.78 8.56 11.01
C ALA A 49 10.03 9.50 10.03
N LEU A 50 9.69 8.96 8.86
CA LEU A 50 8.65 9.45 7.96
C LEU A 50 7.72 8.30 7.61
N PHE A 51 6.43 8.53 7.75
CA PHE A 51 5.41 7.52 7.48
C PHE A 51 4.90 7.71 6.07
N THR A 52 5.30 6.82 5.17
CA THR A 52 4.83 6.82 3.79
C THR A 52 3.64 5.88 3.66
N VAL A 53 2.64 6.31 2.90
CA VAL A 53 1.58 5.42 2.40
C VAL A 53 2.05 4.91 1.06
N GLN A 54 2.14 3.59 0.91
CA GLN A 54 2.53 2.93 -0.32
C GLN A 54 1.34 2.16 -0.90
N GLN A 55 1.19 2.20 -2.23
CA GLN A 55 0.26 1.35 -2.98
C GLN A 55 0.99 0.12 -3.53
N ASN A 56 0.33 -1.03 -3.54
CA ASN A 56 0.81 -2.23 -4.20
C ASN A 56 0.58 -2.12 -5.72
N ARG A 57 1.61 -2.43 -6.50
CA ARG A 57 1.58 -2.54 -7.96
C ARG A 57 2.17 -3.88 -8.35
N ILE A 58 1.68 -4.42 -9.45
CA ILE A 58 2.22 -5.62 -10.07
C ILE A 58 2.85 -5.19 -11.37
N ASP A 59 4.14 -5.44 -11.50
CA ASP A 59 4.89 -5.24 -12.74
C ASP A 59 5.03 -6.61 -13.44
N TYR A 60 4.83 -6.64 -14.75
CA TYR A 60 4.84 -7.85 -15.59
C TYR A 60 6.05 -7.85 -16.54
N GLY A 61 6.36 -9.00 -17.13
CA GLY A 61 7.43 -9.13 -18.12
C GLY A 61 8.75 -9.62 -17.53
N TYR A 62 8.73 -10.21 -16.33
CA TYR A 62 9.90 -10.83 -15.74
C TYR A 62 10.11 -12.23 -16.31
N GLU A 63 11.38 -12.63 -16.41
CA GLU A 63 11.73 -14.04 -16.62
C GLU A 63 11.27 -14.86 -15.41
N ALA A 64 10.75 -16.07 -15.65
CA ALA A 64 10.14 -16.92 -14.64
C ALA A 64 11.04 -17.14 -13.41
N ASP A 65 12.33 -17.39 -13.63
CA ASP A 65 13.33 -17.65 -12.57
C ASP A 65 13.59 -16.44 -11.65
N TYR A 66 13.22 -15.23 -12.10
CA TYR A 66 13.42 -13.97 -11.36
C TYR A 66 12.10 -13.34 -10.91
N ALA A 67 10.98 -14.06 -11.10
CA ALA A 67 9.65 -13.60 -10.77
C ALA A 67 9.17 -14.15 -9.41
N GLU A 68 8.28 -13.44 -8.76
CA GLU A 68 7.53 -13.93 -7.58
C GLU A 68 6.54 -15.03 -7.96
N GLY A 69 6.07 -15.02 -9.21
CA GLY A 69 5.23 -16.04 -9.79
C GLY A 69 4.94 -15.78 -11.27
N LEU A 70 4.14 -16.66 -11.87
CA LEU A 70 3.68 -16.53 -13.24
C LEU A 70 2.26 -15.94 -13.29
N VAL A 71 1.93 -15.37 -14.44
CA VAL A 71 0.60 -14.90 -14.80
C VAL A 71 0.34 -15.28 -16.25
N VAL A 72 -0.89 -15.67 -16.56
CA VAL A 72 -1.37 -15.75 -17.94
C VAL A 72 -2.15 -14.48 -18.24
N CYS A 73 -1.83 -13.85 -19.36
CA CYS A 73 -2.46 -12.64 -19.85
C CYS A 73 -3.16 -12.94 -21.18
N LEU A 74 -4.45 -12.62 -21.25
CA LEU A 74 -5.23 -12.64 -22.49
C LEU A 74 -6.02 -11.33 -22.55
N GLU A 75 -5.73 -10.50 -23.56
CA GLU A 75 -6.30 -9.16 -23.68
C GLU A 75 -6.15 -8.33 -22.38
N ASP A 76 -7.27 -7.94 -21.75
CA ASP A 76 -7.32 -7.20 -20.49
C ASP A 76 -7.41 -8.10 -19.24
N ASN A 77 -7.54 -9.41 -19.42
CA ASN A 77 -7.65 -10.39 -18.35
C ASN A 77 -6.29 -10.90 -17.91
N ARG A 78 -6.19 -11.23 -16.62
CA ARG A 78 -4.97 -11.76 -15.99
C ARG A 78 -5.37 -12.77 -14.93
N TRP A 79 -4.70 -13.93 -14.94
CA TRP A 79 -4.90 -14.98 -13.93
C TRP A 79 -3.55 -15.40 -13.36
N PHE A 80 -3.46 -15.43 -12.03
CA PHE A 80 -2.21 -15.67 -11.29
C PHE A 80 -2.01 -17.14 -10.94
N SER A 81 -2.90 -18.02 -11.41
CA SER A 81 -2.71 -19.46 -11.43
C SER A 81 -3.46 -20.10 -12.62
N PRO A 82 -3.08 -21.31 -13.05
CA PRO A 82 -3.81 -22.04 -14.09
C PRO A 82 -5.25 -22.38 -13.68
N GLU A 83 -5.49 -22.61 -12.39
CA GLU A 83 -6.84 -22.89 -11.86
C GLU A 83 -7.73 -21.64 -11.86
N GLU A 84 -7.16 -20.45 -11.61
CA GLU A 84 -7.89 -19.19 -11.76
C GLU A 84 -8.33 -18.99 -13.20
N TYR A 85 -7.44 -19.25 -14.16
CA TYR A 85 -7.76 -19.22 -15.59
C TYR A 85 -8.89 -20.21 -15.94
N TRP A 86 -8.72 -21.47 -15.54
CA TRP A 86 -9.72 -22.51 -15.76
C TRP A 86 -11.10 -22.15 -15.22
N THR A 87 -11.15 -21.59 -14.01
CA THR A 87 -12.41 -21.25 -13.32
C THR A 87 -13.18 -20.13 -14.01
N ASP A 88 -12.50 -19.25 -14.74
CA ASP A 88 -13.09 -18.12 -15.44
C ASP A 88 -13.62 -18.50 -16.84
N LEU A 89 -13.14 -19.61 -17.40
CA LEU A 89 -13.65 -20.17 -18.65
C LEU A 89 -15.07 -20.72 -18.48
N ASP A 90 -15.88 -20.60 -19.53
CA ASP A 90 -17.17 -21.26 -19.60
C ASP A 90 -17.06 -22.77 -19.89
N GLU A 91 -18.18 -23.51 -19.81
CA GLU A 91 -18.19 -24.97 -19.98
C GLU A 91 -17.71 -25.40 -21.38
N ASP A 92 -18.06 -24.64 -22.42
CA ASP A 92 -17.67 -24.95 -23.81
C ASP A 92 -16.15 -24.71 -24.00
N GLU A 93 -15.63 -23.62 -23.46
CA GLU A 93 -14.19 -23.29 -23.47
C GLU A 93 -13.37 -24.31 -22.69
N GLN A 94 -13.84 -24.74 -21.52
CA GLN A 94 -13.22 -25.80 -20.72
C GLN A 94 -13.18 -27.13 -21.48
N GLU A 95 -14.29 -27.51 -22.15
CA GLU A 95 -14.34 -28.72 -22.98
C GLU A 95 -13.36 -28.66 -24.15
N GLU A 96 -13.26 -27.53 -24.85
CA GLU A 96 -12.31 -27.36 -25.95
C GLU A 96 -10.86 -27.43 -25.46
N LEU A 97 -10.54 -26.79 -24.33
CA LEU A 97 -9.22 -26.86 -23.71
C LEU A 97 -8.84 -28.31 -23.37
N ASN A 98 -9.74 -29.03 -22.70
CA ASN A 98 -9.54 -30.44 -22.35
C ASN A 98 -9.40 -31.34 -23.59
N LYS A 99 -10.15 -31.10 -24.68
CA LYS A 99 -9.97 -31.86 -25.93
C LYS A 99 -8.55 -31.72 -26.49
N VAL A 100 -7.98 -30.51 -26.44
CA VAL A 100 -6.62 -30.26 -26.92
C VAL A 100 -5.58 -30.92 -26.01
N VAL A 101 -5.73 -30.81 -24.67
CA VAL A 101 -4.83 -31.45 -23.71
C VAL A 101 -4.92 -32.97 -23.79
N GLN A 102 -6.12 -33.56 -23.76
CA GLN A 102 -6.32 -35.00 -23.86
C GLN A 102 -5.69 -35.61 -25.11
N ALA A 103 -5.75 -34.90 -26.25
CA ALA A 103 -5.15 -35.35 -27.49
C ALA A 103 -3.61 -35.47 -27.43
N ARG A 104 -2.95 -34.78 -26.50
CA ARG A 104 -1.49 -34.72 -26.33
C ARG A 104 -1.00 -35.50 -25.11
N ASN A 105 -1.76 -35.49 -24.02
CA ASN A 105 -1.33 -35.93 -22.70
C ASN A 105 -2.20 -37.04 -22.09
N GLU A 106 -3.31 -37.41 -22.75
CA GLU A 106 -4.26 -38.42 -22.29
C GLU A 106 -4.91 -38.13 -20.91
N CYS A 107 -4.97 -36.85 -20.51
CA CYS A 107 -5.59 -36.35 -19.28
C CYS A 107 -6.28 -35.00 -19.49
N ASP A 108 -7.05 -34.54 -18.49
CA ASP A 108 -7.65 -33.20 -18.50
C ASP A 108 -6.61 -32.13 -18.09
N PHE A 109 -6.88 -30.85 -18.43
CA PHE A 109 -5.98 -29.73 -18.15
C PHE A 109 -5.58 -29.64 -16.67
N LEU A 110 -6.55 -29.73 -15.75
CA LEU A 110 -6.28 -29.67 -14.31
C LEU A 110 -5.57 -30.92 -13.75
N GLU A 111 -5.43 -31.98 -14.54
CA GLU A 111 -4.70 -33.20 -14.17
C GLU A 111 -3.23 -33.15 -14.61
N LEU A 112 -2.84 -32.20 -15.46
CA LEU A 112 -1.43 -31.88 -15.72
C LEU A 112 -0.74 -31.40 -14.44
N ASP A 113 0.58 -31.56 -14.36
CA ASP A 113 1.33 -30.86 -13.34
C ASP A 113 1.37 -29.34 -13.62
N THR A 114 1.67 -28.56 -12.59
CA THR A 114 1.57 -27.10 -12.67
C THR A 114 2.52 -26.50 -13.70
N ASP A 115 3.70 -27.08 -13.89
CA ASP A 115 4.68 -26.57 -14.86
C ASP A 115 4.16 -26.85 -16.28
N ASP A 116 3.65 -28.05 -16.54
CA ASP A 116 3.01 -28.43 -17.81
C ASP A 116 1.76 -27.58 -18.10
N GLN A 117 0.98 -27.21 -17.09
CA GLN A 117 -0.16 -26.29 -17.25
C GLN A 117 0.30 -24.91 -17.74
N TRP A 118 1.35 -24.36 -17.13
CA TRP A 118 1.90 -23.06 -17.53
C TRP A 118 2.49 -23.09 -18.94
N ASP A 119 3.25 -24.14 -19.25
CA ASP A 119 3.81 -24.33 -20.60
C ASP A 119 2.70 -24.44 -21.64
N PHE A 120 1.66 -25.23 -21.36
CA PHE A 120 0.51 -25.37 -22.26
C PHE A 120 -0.21 -24.02 -22.48
N LEU A 121 -0.50 -23.27 -21.42
CA LEU A 121 -1.12 -21.94 -21.53
C LEU A 121 -0.24 -20.95 -22.31
N GLY A 122 1.09 -21.08 -22.24
CA GLY A 122 2.03 -20.27 -23.00
C GLY A 122 2.08 -20.61 -24.50
N GLU A 123 1.60 -21.79 -24.89
CA GLU A 123 1.48 -22.21 -26.30
C GLU A 123 0.17 -21.80 -26.97
N LEU A 124 -0.84 -21.39 -26.19
CA LEU A 124 -2.13 -20.98 -26.74
C LEU A 124 -2.00 -19.68 -27.54
N ASP A 125 -2.71 -19.60 -28.66
CA ASP A 125 -2.76 -18.39 -29.47
C ASP A 125 -3.32 -17.22 -28.64
N ASP A 126 -2.76 -16.03 -28.85
CA ASP A 126 -3.13 -14.77 -28.16
C ASP A 126 -2.90 -14.74 -26.64
N HIS A 127 -2.38 -15.83 -26.05
CA HIS A 127 -2.00 -15.88 -24.64
C HIS A 127 -0.55 -15.44 -24.45
N THR A 128 -0.26 -14.83 -23.30
CA THR A 128 1.11 -14.56 -22.86
C THR A 128 1.27 -15.03 -21.42
N VAL A 129 2.10 -16.04 -21.22
CA VAL A 129 2.57 -16.43 -19.89
C VAL A 129 3.86 -15.69 -19.58
N THR A 130 3.90 -14.95 -18.47
CA THR A 130 5.06 -14.16 -18.07
C THR A 130 5.19 -14.06 -16.55
N GLY A 131 6.40 -13.77 -16.07
CA GLY A 131 6.65 -13.52 -14.66
C GLY A 131 6.13 -12.15 -14.20
N TRP A 132 5.69 -12.09 -12.94
CA TRP A 132 5.29 -10.85 -12.27
C TRP A 132 6.03 -10.65 -10.95
N ASN A 133 6.18 -9.39 -10.55
CA ASN A 133 6.74 -8.99 -9.25
C ASN A 133 5.89 -7.90 -8.60
N LYS A 134 5.81 -7.91 -7.25
CA LYS A 134 5.16 -6.83 -6.50
C LYS A 134 6.13 -5.67 -6.31
N ARG A 135 5.63 -4.46 -6.56
CA ARG A 135 6.32 -3.21 -6.27
C ARG A 135 5.43 -2.32 -5.41
N TRP A 136 6.02 -1.78 -4.35
CA TRP A 136 5.36 -0.81 -3.50
C TRP A 136 5.80 0.59 -3.89
N GLU A 137 4.83 1.43 -4.27
CA GLU A 137 5.08 2.80 -4.72
C GLU A 137 4.55 3.80 -3.70
N VAL A 138 5.35 4.81 -3.36
CA VAL A 138 4.94 5.86 -2.43
C VAL A 138 3.86 6.75 -3.06
N VAL A 139 2.72 6.87 -2.38
CA VAL A 139 1.58 7.72 -2.78
C VAL A 139 1.55 9.01 -1.97
N ASN A 140 1.85 8.94 -0.67
CA ASN A 140 1.83 10.09 0.22
C ASN A 140 2.79 9.92 1.40
N SER A 141 3.15 11.03 2.05
CA SER A 141 4.10 11.07 3.15
C SER A 141 3.57 11.90 4.30
N HIS A 142 3.73 11.37 5.52
CA HIS A 142 3.18 11.96 6.74
C HIS A 142 4.21 11.96 7.87
N PHE A 143 4.15 12.99 8.71
CA PHE A 143 4.99 13.10 9.90
C PHE A 143 4.69 12.07 10.99
N THR A 144 3.49 11.49 10.98
CA THR A 144 2.97 10.65 12.07
C THR A 144 2.20 9.47 11.51
N LYS A 145 2.30 8.29 12.13
CA LYS A 145 1.57 7.08 11.75
C LYS A 145 0.07 7.31 11.61
N GLU A 146 -0.53 8.01 12.57
CA GLU A 146 -1.98 8.19 12.66
C GLU A 146 -2.53 8.99 11.46
N ALA A 147 -1.72 9.92 10.93
CA ALA A 147 -2.05 10.67 9.73
C ALA A 147 -1.96 9.82 8.46
N ALA A 148 -0.97 8.92 8.37
CA ALA A 148 -0.86 7.96 7.27
C ALA A 148 -2.03 6.96 7.28
N GLU A 149 -2.39 6.42 8.44
CA GLU A 149 -3.55 5.54 8.56
C GLU A 149 -4.87 6.27 8.30
N ALA A 150 -4.99 7.53 8.72
CA ALA A 150 -6.15 8.35 8.39
C ALA A 150 -6.28 8.59 6.89
N PHE A 151 -5.16 8.75 6.17
CA PHE A 151 -5.16 8.78 4.72
C PHE A 151 -5.69 7.47 4.14
N ILE A 152 -5.16 6.31 4.57
CA ILE A 152 -5.63 5.00 4.09
C ILE A 152 -7.13 4.83 4.34
N ARG A 153 -7.61 5.05 5.57
CA ARG A 153 -9.05 4.93 5.89
C ARG A 153 -9.94 5.78 4.97
N ARG A 154 -9.50 6.99 4.61
CA ARG A 154 -10.24 7.90 3.73
C ARG A 154 -10.14 7.50 2.26
N LYS A 155 -9.00 6.96 1.84
CA LYS A 155 -8.62 6.85 0.42
C LYS A 155 -8.47 5.42 -0.10
N GLN A 156 -8.64 4.40 0.73
CA GLN A 156 -8.52 2.99 0.33
C GLN A 156 -9.43 2.57 -0.84
N HIS A 157 -10.50 3.30 -1.14
CA HIS A 157 -11.35 3.03 -2.31
C HIS A 157 -10.81 3.60 -3.63
N ASP A 158 -9.86 4.55 -3.57
CA ASP A 158 -9.24 5.19 -4.74
C ASP A 158 -7.98 4.44 -5.21
N TYR A 159 -7.48 3.50 -4.42
CA TYR A 159 -6.20 2.82 -4.65
C TYR A 159 -6.36 1.30 -4.52
N PRO A 160 -5.43 0.50 -5.08
CA PRO A 160 -5.24 -0.90 -4.71
C PRO A 160 -4.88 -1.05 -3.22
N GLU A 161 -4.40 -2.22 -2.83
CA GLU A 161 -3.87 -2.46 -1.49
C GLU A 161 -2.90 -1.34 -1.06
N LEU A 162 -3.19 -0.73 0.09
CA LEU A 162 -2.39 0.32 0.70
C LEU A 162 -1.74 -0.18 1.98
N ARG A 163 -0.50 0.25 2.24
CA ARG A 163 0.20 0.01 3.52
C ARG A 163 0.89 1.27 4.04
N VAL A 164 1.15 1.29 5.34
CA VAL A 164 2.08 2.26 5.93
C VAL A 164 3.47 1.65 5.98
N TYR A 165 4.46 2.35 5.44
CA TYR A 165 5.87 2.01 5.52
C TYR A 165 6.66 3.16 6.16
N VAL A 166 7.66 2.83 6.98
CA VAL A 166 8.48 3.86 7.65
C VAL A 166 9.81 4.01 6.93
N GLU A 167 10.02 5.19 6.39
CA GLU A 167 11.29 5.61 5.81
C GLU A 167 12.14 6.34 6.86
N SER A 168 13.46 6.21 6.76
CA SER A 168 14.39 6.99 7.57
C SER A 168 14.81 8.25 6.83
N GLN A 169 14.46 9.40 7.40
CA GLN A 169 14.83 10.73 6.91
C GLN A 169 16.19 11.21 7.44
N TYR A 170 17.04 10.32 7.95
CA TYR A 170 18.31 10.70 8.57
C TYR A 170 19.18 11.64 7.72
N TYR A 171 19.20 11.46 6.39
CA TYR A 171 19.93 12.33 5.46
C TYR A 171 19.12 13.51 4.92
N ALA A 172 17.83 13.61 5.23
CA ALA A 172 16.98 14.73 4.86
C ALA A 172 17.09 15.84 5.92
N TRP A 173 18.24 16.53 5.94
CA TRP A 173 18.60 17.47 7.00
C TRP A 173 17.57 18.58 7.25
N GLU A 174 16.90 19.07 6.22
CA GLU A 174 15.84 20.09 6.35
C GLU A 174 14.65 19.56 7.16
N PHE A 175 14.22 18.31 6.89
CA PHE A 175 13.13 17.68 7.63
C PHE A 175 13.51 17.46 9.09
N GLU A 176 14.71 16.96 9.35
CA GLU A 176 15.18 16.72 10.71
C GLU A 176 15.36 18.02 11.49
N ALA A 177 15.87 19.09 10.87
CA ALA A 177 16.00 20.41 11.51
C ALA A 177 14.63 20.99 11.91
N ILE A 178 13.63 20.92 11.02
CA ILE A 178 12.27 21.40 11.32
C ILE A 178 11.63 20.53 12.41
N LYS A 179 11.74 19.20 12.34
CA LYS A 179 11.22 18.30 13.39
C LYS A 179 11.88 18.56 14.73
N ALA A 180 13.20 18.75 14.77
CA ALA A 180 13.94 19.07 15.99
C ALA A 180 13.44 20.37 16.62
N ALA A 181 13.31 21.45 15.83
CA ALA A 181 12.80 22.73 16.29
C ALA A 181 11.37 22.64 16.84
N ILE A 182 10.51 21.81 16.23
CA ILE A 182 9.16 21.54 16.76
C ILE A 182 9.23 20.82 18.11
N LEU A 183 10.10 19.81 18.22
CA LEU A 183 10.18 18.93 19.39
C LEU A 183 10.81 19.60 20.61
N ASP A 184 11.81 20.46 20.40
CA ASP A 184 12.49 21.24 21.43
C ASP A 184 11.76 22.54 21.81
N GLY A 185 10.75 22.94 21.03
CA GLY A 185 9.92 24.11 21.29
C GLY A 185 10.47 25.43 20.72
N THR A 186 11.52 25.38 19.89
CA THR A 186 12.00 26.55 19.13
C THR A 186 10.99 26.97 18.08
N LEU A 187 10.31 26.01 17.44
CA LEU A 187 9.21 26.24 16.51
C LEU A 187 7.87 25.96 17.23
N VAL A 188 7.07 27.00 17.39
CA VAL A 188 5.77 26.95 18.07
C VAL A 188 4.65 27.46 17.18
N TYR A 189 3.43 27.00 17.46
CA TYR A 189 2.23 27.58 16.87
C TYR A 189 1.96 28.96 17.49
N GLN A 190 1.87 29.97 16.63
CA GLN A 190 1.37 31.30 16.98
C GLN A 190 0.05 31.52 16.25
N PRO A 191 -1.08 31.78 16.96
CA PRO A 191 -2.34 32.08 16.32
C PRO A 191 -2.20 33.29 15.39
N LYS A 192 -2.81 33.21 14.20
CA LYS A 192 -2.93 34.40 13.35
C LYS A 192 -3.75 35.44 14.11
N PRO A 193 -3.29 36.70 14.23
CA PRO A 193 -4.10 37.75 14.84
C PRO A 193 -5.44 37.84 14.09
N ALA A 194 -6.54 37.94 14.84
CA ALA A 194 -7.83 38.26 14.24
C ALA A 194 -7.65 39.57 13.47
N ALA A 195 -8.14 39.62 12.22
CA ALA A 195 -8.14 40.86 11.48
C ALA A 195 -8.94 41.87 12.32
N GLU A 196 -8.28 42.91 12.83
CA GLU A 196 -8.98 44.04 13.42
C GLU A 196 -9.95 44.56 12.36
N ASP A 197 -11.23 44.66 12.71
CA ASP A 197 -12.26 45.25 11.86
C ASP A 197 -11.72 46.60 11.36
N ALA A 198 -11.40 46.65 10.07
CA ALA A 198 -11.00 47.84 9.37
C ALA A 198 -12.22 48.76 9.21
N THR A 199 -12.66 49.35 10.32
CA THR A 199 -13.61 50.45 10.37
C THR A 199 -13.16 51.44 11.44
N ALA A 200 -12.33 52.38 11.01
CA ALA A 200 -12.21 53.71 11.59
C ALA A 200 -12.19 54.73 10.44
#